data_AF-A0A9E3NTG6-F1
#
_entry.id   AF-A0A9E3NTG6-F1
#
_cell.length_a   1.000
_cell.length_b   1.000
_cell.length_c   1.000
_cell.angle_alpha   90.00
_cell.angle_beta   90.00
_cell.angle_gamma   90.00
#
_symmetry.space_group_name_H-M   'P 1'
#
loop_
_entity.id
_entity.type
_entity.pdbx_description
1 polymer ?
#
loop_
_entity_poly.entity_id
_entity_poly.type
_entity_poly.pdbx_seq_one_letter_code
_entity_poly.pdbx_strand_id
1 'polypeptide(L)'
;MKIHETTTPAGELVPVVLDRREGVLELDGAPLPPGAIEAVMKRFGAPIEPSERARLDDVEALDLGDGRRLRRARHLARFDVIARDYLVYEAPGEEPLCAMATAVAGALQHLARAARDA
;
A
#
# COMPACT_ATOMS: atom_id res chain seq x y z
N MET A 1 -4.03 6.05 -6.69
CA MET A 1 -3.82 4.58 -6.69
C MET A 1 -4.76 3.89 -5.73
N LYS A 2 -5.59 2.95 -6.23
CA LYS A 2 -6.40 2.08 -5.37
C LYS A 2 -5.47 1.06 -4.72
N ILE A 3 -5.46 1.00 -3.38
CA ILE A 3 -4.60 0.07 -2.64
C ILE A 3 -5.36 -1.14 -2.09
N HIS A 4 -6.63 -0.98 -1.72
CA HIS A 4 -7.45 -2.05 -1.13
C HIS A 4 -8.96 -1.79 -1.35
N GLU A 5 -9.82 -2.76 -1.04
CA GLU A 5 -11.28 -2.59 -0.97
C GLU A 5 -11.78 -3.04 0.39
N THR A 6 -12.67 -2.26 0.97
CA THR A 6 -13.35 -2.60 2.22
C THR A 6 -14.85 -2.72 1.99
N THR A 7 -15.51 -3.55 2.79
CA THR A 7 -16.97 -3.73 2.74
C THR A 7 -17.62 -2.81 3.78
N THR A 8 -18.57 -1.98 3.35
CA THR A 8 -19.36 -1.14 4.26
C THR A 8 -20.34 -1.97 5.10
N PRO A 9 -20.91 -1.41 6.18
CA PRO A 9 -22.03 -2.04 6.89
C PRO A 9 -23.25 -2.34 5.99
N ALA A 10 -23.41 -1.62 4.87
CA ALA A 10 -24.45 -1.84 3.89
C ALA A 10 -24.11 -2.96 2.88
N GLY A 11 -22.92 -3.55 2.96
CA GLY A 11 -22.46 -4.61 2.05
C GLY A 11 -21.82 -4.09 0.76
N GLU A 12 -21.58 -2.79 0.65
CA GLU A 12 -20.98 -2.19 -0.54
C GLU A 12 -19.46 -2.28 -0.50
N LEU A 13 -18.82 -2.50 -1.64
CA LEU A 13 -17.37 -2.45 -1.76
C LEU A 13 -16.92 -1.02 -2.03
N VAL A 14 -16.03 -0.50 -1.19
CA VAL A 14 -15.46 0.85 -1.33
C VAL A 14 -13.95 0.73 -1.49
N PRO A 15 -13.35 1.40 -2.49
CA PRO A 15 -11.91 1.42 -2.61
C PRO A 15 -11.29 2.28 -1.50
N VAL A 16 -10.14 1.83 -1.00
CA VAL A 16 -9.19 2.66 -0.25
C VAL A 16 -8.17 3.20 -1.25
N VAL A 17 -8.09 4.51 -1.37
CA VAL A 17 -7.30 5.20 -2.39
C VAL A 17 -6.19 6.01 -1.74
N LEU A 18 -4.96 5.76 -2.21
CA LEU A 18 -3.79 6.58 -1.89
C LEU A 18 -3.51 7.53 -3.05
N ASP A 19 -3.34 8.81 -2.75
CA ASP A 19 -3.09 9.87 -3.73
C ASP A 19 -1.96 10.78 -3.26
N ARG A 20 -1.39 11.56 -4.18
CA ARG A 20 -0.42 12.60 -3.86
C ARG A 20 -0.89 13.93 -4.43
N ARG A 21 -1.18 14.89 -3.56
CA ARG A 21 -1.70 16.21 -3.92
C ARG A 21 -0.83 17.29 -3.32
N GLU A 22 -0.37 18.21 -4.16
CA GLU A 22 0.49 19.33 -3.74
C GLU A 22 1.72 18.90 -2.91
N GLY A 23 2.26 17.71 -3.21
CA GLY A 23 3.40 17.13 -2.51
C GLY A 23 3.05 16.31 -1.25
N VAL A 24 1.82 16.41 -0.74
CA VAL A 24 1.31 15.69 0.42
C VAL A 24 0.68 14.36 -0.01
N LEU A 25 0.94 13.30 0.76
CA LEU A 25 0.27 12.02 0.57
C LEU A 25 -1.07 12.03 1.31
N GLU A 26 -2.12 11.57 0.63
CA GLU A 26 -3.46 11.49 1.18
C GLU A 26 -4.03 10.08 1.06
N LEU A 27 -4.76 9.64 2.08
CA LEU A 27 -5.55 8.41 2.08
C LEU A 27 -7.03 8.77 2.14
N ASP A 28 -7.79 8.46 1.09
CA ASP A 28 -9.21 8.84 0.97
C ASP A 28 -9.45 10.34 1.24
N GLY A 29 -8.53 11.19 0.78
CA GLY A 29 -8.55 12.65 0.99
C GLY A 29 -8.13 13.10 2.40
N ALA A 30 -7.65 12.20 3.25
CA ALA A 30 -7.06 12.53 4.55
C ALA A 30 -5.54 12.66 4.43
N PRO A 31 -4.91 13.76 4.88
CA PRO A 31 -3.45 13.87 4.85
C PRO A 31 -2.80 12.80 5.73
N LEU A 32 -1.72 12.22 5.23
CA LEU A 32 -0.87 11.31 5.99
C LEU A 32 0.32 12.07 6.59
N PRO A 33 0.79 11.67 7.79
CA PRO A 33 2.04 12.17 8.32
C PRO A 33 3.21 11.94 7.36
N PRO A 34 4.22 12.84 7.33
CA PRO A 34 5.46 12.60 6.61
C PRO A 34 6.10 11.26 7.00
N GLY A 35 6.53 10.48 6.00
CA GLY A 35 7.16 9.17 6.24
C GLY A 35 6.20 8.04 6.62
N ALA A 36 4.88 8.26 6.64
CA ALA A 36 3.90 7.23 7.03
C ALA A 36 4.02 5.94 6.20
N ILE A 37 4.20 6.05 4.88
CA ILE A 37 4.36 4.88 4.01
C ILE A 37 5.58 4.07 4.40
N GLU A 38 6.74 4.72 4.53
CA GLU A 38 7.99 4.05 4.91
C GLU A 38 7.88 3.37 6.27
N ALA A 39 7.31 4.06 7.27
CA ALA A 39 7.14 3.51 8.62
C ALA A 39 6.22 2.29 8.63
N VAL A 40 5.09 2.34 7.91
CA VAL A 40 4.15 1.22 7.80
C VAL A 40 4.79 0.05 7.04
N MET A 41 5.48 0.32 5.94
CA MET A 41 6.13 -0.72 5.13
C MET A 41 7.30 -1.37 5.89
N LYS A 42 8.09 -0.63 6.66
CA LYS A 42 9.12 -1.22 7.53
C LYS A 42 8.54 -2.08 8.65
N ARG A 43 7.32 -1.78 9.11
CA ARG A 43 6.64 -2.54 10.17
C ARG A 43 5.99 -3.83 9.65
N PHE A 44 5.32 -3.77 8.52
CA PHE A 44 4.49 -4.87 8.00
C PHE A 44 5.09 -5.60 6.80
N GLY A 45 6.06 -4.97 6.13
CA GLY A 45 6.69 -5.51 4.95
C GLY A 45 7.84 -6.45 5.26
N ALA A 46 8.06 -7.37 4.33
CA ALA A 46 9.22 -8.25 4.30
C ALA A 46 9.87 -8.21 2.92
N PRO A 47 11.17 -8.51 2.82
CA PRO A 47 11.84 -8.71 1.53
C PRO A 47 11.08 -9.71 0.65
N ILE A 48 11.03 -9.44 -0.65
CA ILE A 48 10.42 -10.37 -1.61
C ILE A 48 11.41 -11.50 -1.92
N GLU A 49 10.98 -12.75 -1.73
CA GLU A 49 11.77 -13.90 -2.13
C GLU A 49 12.09 -13.83 -3.64
N PRO A 50 13.36 -13.99 -4.07
CA PRO A 50 13.75 -13.85 -5.47
C PRO A 50 12.91 -14.70 -6.45
N SER A 51 12.52 -15.91 -6.03
CA SER A 51 11.67 -16.84 -6.79
C SER A 51 10.25 -16.32 -7.02
N GLU A 52 9.75 -15.46 -6.12
CA GLU A 52 8.39 -14.90 -6.15
C GLU A 52 8.32 -13.56 -6.87
N ARG A 53 9.45 -12.86 -7.08
CA ARG A 53 9.45 -11.55 -7.77
C ARG A 53 8.81 -11.60 -9.15
N ALA A 54 9.05 -12.67 -9.91
CA ALA A 54 8.50 -12.87 -11.26
C ALA A 54 7.00 -13.23 -11.26
N ARG A 55 6.41 -13.52 -10.09
CA ARG A 55 5.01 -13.91 -9.92
C ARG A 55 4.12 -12.77 -9.41
N LEU A 56 4.71 -11.60 -9.18
CA LEU A 56 3.98 -10.40 -8.80
C LEU A 56 3.60 -9.64 -10.06
N ASP A 57 2.32 -9.69 -10.41
CA ASP A 57 1.78 -8.89 -11.50
C ASP A 57 1.62 -7.45 -11.03
N ASP A 58 2.36 -6.53 -11.64
CA ASP A 58 2.22 -5.10 -11.40
C ASP A 58 0.88 -4.60 -11.93
N VAL A 59 0.07 -4.02 -11.05
CA VAL A 59 -1.25 -3.51 -11.41
C VAL A 59 -1.25 -2.00 -11.55
N GLU A 60 -0.65 -1.31 -10.59
CA GLU A 60 -0.61 0.16 -10.53
C GLU A 60 0.58 0.61 -9.69
N ALA A 61 1.12 1.80 -9.92
CA ALA A 61 2.14 2.37 -9.07
C ALA A 61 1.94 3.87 -8.81
N LEU A 62 2.41 4.31 -7.66
CA LEU A 62 2.43 5.68 -7.21
C LEU A 62 3.88 6.10 -6.93
N ASP A 63 4.27 7.24 -7.50
CA ASP A 63 5.54 7.89 -7.22
C ASP A 63 5.44 8.68 -5.90
N LEU A 64 6.32 8.36 -4.95
CA LEU A 64 6.38 9.00 -3.64
C LEU A 64 7.44 10.11 -3.57
N GLY A 65 8.19 10.35 -4.66
CA GLY A 65 9.27 11.32 -4.73
C GLY A 65 10.60 10.76 -4.21
N ASP A 66 11.70 11.48 -4.49
CA ASP A 66 13.06 11.10 -4.11
C ASP A 66 13.45 9.68 -4.56
N GLY A 67 12.92 9.22 -5.70
CA GLY A 67 13.15 7.87 -6.21
C GLY A 67 12.44 6.76 -5.43
N ARG A 68 11.55 7.10 -4.48
CA ARG A 68 10.71 6.15 -3.76
C ARG A 68 9.43 5.86 -4.52
N ARG A 69 8.98 4.61 -4.50
CA ARG A 69 7.81 4.16 -5.24
C ARG A 69 6.99 3.18 -4.41
N LEU A 70 5.67 3.23 -4.55
CA LEU A 70 4.75 2.22 -4.03
C LEU A 70 3.98 1.62 -5.20
N ARG A 71 4.01 0.30 -5.34
CA ARG A 71 3.25 -0.41 -6.39
C ARG A 71 2.27 -1.39 -5.78
N ARG A 72 1.06 -1.45 -6.34
CA ARG A 72 0.11 -2.52 -6.06
C ARG A 72 0.41 -3.69 -6.98
N ALA A 73 0.64 -4.84 -6.35
CA ALA A 73 0.89 -6.09 -7.04
C ALA A 73 -0.19 -7.11 -6.68
N ARG A 74 -0.48 -8.02 -7.60
CA ARG A 74 -1.28 -9.20 -7.32
C ARG A 74 -0.40 -10.44 -7.34
N HIS A 75 -0.60 -11.28 -6.33
CA HIS A 75 -0.01 -12.61 -6.32
C HIS A 75 -1.13 -13.62 -6.60
N LEU A 76 -0.98 -14.33 -7.73
CA LEU A 76 -1.84 -15.45 -8.08
C LEU A 76 -1.13 -16.73 -7.62
N ALA A 77 -1.34 -17.12 -6.36
CA ALA A 77 -0.89 -18.45 -5.95
C ALA A 77 -1.64 -19.50 -6.77
N ARG A 78 -0.92 -20.54 -7.23
CA ARG A 78 -1.41 -21.57 -8.15
C ARG A 78 -2.73 -22.26 -7.74
N PHE A 79 -3.10 -22.14 -6.46
CA PHE A 79 -4.30 -22.74 -5.87
C PHE A 79 -5.16 -21.73 -5.07
N ASP A 80 -4.84 -20.42 -5.08
CA ASP A 80 -5.70 -19.43 -4.43
C ASP A 80 -6.86 -19.05 -5.36
N VAL A 81 -8.08 -19.19 -4.84
CA VAL A 81 -9.30 -18.76 -5.54
C VAL A 81 -9.53 -17.25 -5.37
N ILE A 82 -8.81 -16.61 -4.43
CA ILE A 82 -8.91 -15.19 -4.13
C ILE A 82 -7.52 -14.57 -4.29
N ALA A 83 -7.34 -13.78 -5.36
CA ALA A 83 -6.13 -12.99 -5.53
C ALA A 83 -5.98 -12.02 -4.34
N ARG A 84 -4.84 -12.06 -3.65
CA ARG A 84 -4.53 -11.10 -2.60
C ARG A 84 -3.83 -9.90 -3.22
N ASP A 85 -4.31 -8.69 -2.90
CA ASP A 85 -3.61 -7.46 -3.23
C ASP A 85 -2.45 -7.26 -2.23
N TYR A 86 -1.26 -7.01 -2.78
CA TYR A 86 -0.05 -6.66 -2.04
C TYR A 86 0.41 -5.27 -2.43
N LEU A 87 1.16 -4.63 -1.53
CA LEU A 87 1.89 -3.42 -1.82
C LEU A 87 3.37 -3.70 -1.75
N VAL A 88 4.12 -3.21 -2.73
CA VAL A 88 5.57 -3.25 -2.73
C VAL A 88 6.11 -1.83 -2.67
N TYR A 89 6.96 -1.59 -1.69
CA TYR A 89 7.64 -0.32 -1.46
C TYR A 89 9.09 -0.45 -1.89
N GLU A 90 9.54 0.53 -2.68
CA GLU A 90 10.87 0.61 -3.25
C GLU A 90 11.49 1.94 -2.82
N ALA A 91 12.72 1.89 -2.30
CA ALA A 91 13.50 3.06 -1.93
C ALA A 91 14.93 2.93 -2.50
N PRO A 92 15.59 4.04 -2.88
CA PRO A 92 16.94 3.98 -3.44
C PRO A 92 17.93 3.28 -2.50
N GLY A 93 18.58 2.24 -2.99
CA GLY A 93 19.61 1.50 -2.24
C GLY A 93 19.09 0.53 -1.18
N GLU A 94 17.76 0.39 -1.02
CA GLU A 94 17.15 -0.56 -0.08
C GLU A 94 16.53 -1.76 -0.81
N GLU A 95 16.43 -2.90 -0.14
CA GLU A 95 15.70 -4.04 -0.68
C GLU A 95 14.18 -3.76 -0.66
N PRO A 96 13.43 -4.04 -1.75
CA PRO A 96 12.00 -3.82 -1.79
C PRO A 96 11.24 -4.60 -0.71
N LEU A 97 10.32 -3.91 -0.04
CA LEU A 97 9.46 -4.49 1.00
C LEU A 97 8.08 -4.79 0.44
N CYS A 98 7.56 -5.98 0.67
CA CYS A 98 6.22 -6.39 0.28
C CYS A 98 5.35 -6.66 1.51
N ALA A 99 4.14 -6.11 1.51
CA ALA A 99 3.17 -6.28 2.58
C ALA A 99 1.76 -6.53 2.03
N MET A 100 0.92 -7.20 2.80
CA MET A 100 -0.50 -7.34 2.45
C MET A 100 -1.18 -5.98 2.45
N ALA A 101 -1.91 -5.66 1.37
CA ALA A 101 -2.53 -4.35 1.21
C ALA A 101 -3.58 -4.06 2.30
N THR A 102 -4.27 -5.09 2.81
CA THR A 102 -5.23 -5.00 3.92
C THR A 102 -4.58 -4.41 5.19
N ALA A 103 -3.42 -4.93 5.58
CA ALA A 103 -2.70 -4.51 6.78
C ALA A 103 -2.16 -3.08 6.64
N VAL A 104 -1.58 -2.77 5.48
CA VAL A 104 -1.07 -1.43 5.18
C VAL A 104 -2.20 -0.40 5.17
N ALA A 105 -3.32 -0.71 4.50
CA ALA A 105 -4.48 0.18 4.44
C ALA A 105 -5.01 0.51 5.85
N GLY A 106 -5.22 -0.51 6.70
CA GLY A 106 -5.68 -0.29 8.08
C GLY A 106 -4.72 0.56 8.92
N ALA A 107 -3.42 0.34 8.79
CA ALA A 107 -2.40 1.12 9.49
C ALA A 107 -2.38 2.60 9.03
N LEU A 108 -2.44 2.84 7.71
CA LEU A 108 -2.48 4.19 7.17
C LEU A 108 -3.77 4.92 7.54
N GLN A 109 -4.92 4.22 7.56
CA GLN A 109 -6.19 4.79 8.03
C GLN A 109 -6.10 5.24 9.49
N HIS A 110 -5.42 4.46 10.34
CA HIS A 110 -5.19 4.85 11.74
C HIS A 110 -4.31 6.11 11.84
N LEU A 111 -3.20 6.16 11.09
CA LEU A 111 -2.30 7.32 11.07
C LEU A 111 -2.97 8.58 10.52
N ALA A 112 -3.77 8.46 9.46
CA ALA A 112 -4.52 9.57 8.87
C ALA A 112 -5.54 10.15 9.85
N ARG A 113 -6.22 9.30 10.65
CA ARG A 113 -7.13 9.76 11.71
C ARG A 113 -6.37 10.47 12.82
N ALA A 114 -5.29 9.86 13.33
CA ALA A 114 -4.48 10.45 14.38
C ALA A 114 -3.88 11.82 13.99
N ALA A 115 -3.53 12.01 12.72
CA ALA A 115 -3.01 13.28 12.20
C ALA A 115 -4.07 14.38 12.08
N ARG A 116 -5.36 14.02 11.95
CA ARG A 116 -6.48 14.99 11.93
C ARG A 116 -6.83 15.50 13.33
N ASP A 117 -6.55 14.68 14.34
CA ASP A 117 -6.88 14.98 15.74
C ASP A 117 -5.72 15.69 16.49
N ALA A 118 -4.57 15.89 15.83
CA ALA A 118 -3.37 16.52 16.36
C ALA A 118 -3.25 18.00 15.95
#